data_AF-A0A395JMI4-F1
#
_entry.id   AF-A0A395JMI4-F1
#
_cell.length_a   1.000
_cell.length_b   1.000
_cell.length_c   1.000
_cell.angle_alpha   90.00
_cell.angle_beta   90.00
_cell.angle_gamma   90.00
#
_symmetry.space_group_name_H-M   'P 1'
#
loop_
_entity.id
_entity.type
_entity.pdbx_description
1 polymer ?
#
loop_
_entity_poly.entity_id
_entity_poly.type
_entity_poly.pdbx_seq_one_letter_code
_entity_poly.pdbx_strand_id
1 'polypeptide(L)'
;MGHGQVYIRAATSGFYCGALKLSVLKSLCDGERRAACNVNEVGGLAEAISSAELTAGDDTLELASGCVYTLETEEFSGFDSNLALQKLDTNIVINGNGATITRSDTAPRFRILEIANGANVTINDLTISNGYTENGGDADYGVPGAGILNLGTLTINRSTISGNTTGNGIDVILGHGRNGGAGGGIALMNNATLNVFESSIVGNRTGDGGNARHGSGENGQPGRGGGIYNGESNLNLQRNLIADNVIGALGIGSTTNSSLFGGGGVYASLQGAFGSLRLSSNTFSNNTLPMSLQAAGGAMYVGNFGTSTINIFHNTFASNTSGILVSSLDHPVFLTGNIFTGHAGPDCTSNEFGTSTVSVQFNLFQGTSSNACGAADGANGNVTNGIANLAPLGDNGGPTLTHDLLPGSDAIDSVSVRATYQDQRGVRVGQDYDNLAPFNDLADMGALEHIRIDKISQNTNESGLEIATASQQYVFEVELKKGQRVTASIFFTHGDGDLDLRLIAKKDLSNTIAISDSADNQESIEFSASESGVYWFYVYGYTGALNTFDYDFEFDGDELCFPVGKTPRIAVVCL
;
A
#
# COMPACT_ATOMS: atom_id res chain seq x y z
N MET A 1 -61.89 -34.94 -11.07
CA MET A 1 -60.79 -34.43 -10.24
C MET A 1 -59.51 -34.77 -11.00
N GLY A 2 -58.79 -33.91 -11.72
CA GLY A 2 -58.74 -32.46 -11.80
C GLY A 2 -57.26 -32.07 -12.02
N HIS A 3 -56.70 -32.35 -13.20
CA HIS A 3 -55.37 -31.87 -13.58
C HIS A 3 -55.51 -30.42 -14.04
N GLY A 4 -54.95 -29.48 -13.27
CA GLY A 4 -54.98 -28.04 -13.58
C GLY A 4 -53.92 -27.67 -14.61
N GLN A 5 -54.37 -27.26 -15.81
CA GLN A 5 -53.56 -26.56 -16.80
C GLN A 5 -53.64 -25.04 -16.55
N VAL A 6 -52.50 -24.36 -16.54
CA VAL A 6 -52.43 -22.89 -16.64
C VAL A 6 -52.26 -22.54 -18.12
N TYR A 7 -53.24 -21.85 -18.71
CA TYR A 7 -53.15 -21.32 -20.08
C TYR A 7 -52.73 -19.85 -20.05
N ILE A 8 -51.58 -19.52 -20.65
CA ILE A 8 -51.30 -18.15 -21.12
C ILE A 8 -51.67 -18.12 -22.61
N ARG A 9 -52.73 -17.37 -22.94
CA ARG A 9 -53.11 -17.09 -24.34
C ARG A 9 -52.13 -16.07 -24.94
N ALA A 10 -51.35 -16.49 -25.92
CA ALA A 10 -50.63 -15.58 -26.79
C ALA A 10 -51.64 -14.88 -27.74
N ALA A 11 -51.74 -13.56 -27.64
CA ALA A 11 -52.39 -12.75 -28.67
C ALA A 11 -51.43 -12.61 -29.86
N THR A 12 -52.02 -12.66 -31.05
CA THR A 12 -51.36 -12.72 -32.34
C THR A 12 -50.58 -11.47 -32.73
N SER A 13 -49.56 -11.70 -33.57
CA SER A 13 -48.89 -10.82 -34.53
C SER A 13 -47.74 -9.92 -34.03
N GLY A 14 -46.54 -10.16 -34.58
CA GLY A 14 -45.43 -9.21 -34.58
C GLY A 14 -44.09 -9.78 -34.12
N PHE A 15 -43.38 -10.50 -35.00
CA PHE A 15 -41.93 -10.69 -34.84
C PHE A 15 -41.25 -9.33 -35.01
N TYR A 16 -40.71 -8.77 -33.93
CA TYR A 16 -39.54 -7.90 -34.00
C TYR A 16 -38.37 -8.65 -33.36
N CYS A 17 -37.38 -8.96 -34.19
CA CYS A 17 -36.10 -9.51 -33.78
C CYS A 17 -35.32 -8.40 -33.05
N GLY A 18 -35.48 -8.33 -31.74
CA GLY A 18 -34.57 -7.63 -30.84
C GLY A 18 -33.85 -8.71 -30.03
N ALA A 19 -32.55 -8.87 -30.28
CA ALA A 19 -31.72 -9.82 -29.56
C ALA A 19 -31.73 -9.50 -28.05
N LEU A 20 -32.55 -10.20 -27.28
CA LEU A 20 -32.31 -10.34 -25.85
C LEU A 20 -31.02 -11.14 -25.74
N LYS A 21 -29.92 -10.45 -25.40
CA LYS A 21 -28.60 -11.08 -25.20
C LYS A 21 -28.76 -12.24 -24.21
N LEU A 22 -28.58 -13.45 -24.72
CA LEU A 22 -28.50 -14.72 -23.98
C LEU A 22 -27.22 -14.80 -23.11
N SER A 23 -26.70 -13.66 -22.65
CA SER A 23 -25.58 -13.56 -21.70
C SER A 23 -26.06 -13.36 -20.26
N VAL A 24 -27.32 -12.98 -20.04
CA VAL A 24 -27.87 -12.70 -18.68
C VAL A 24 -28.38 -13.96 -17.98
N LEU A 25 -28.76 -15.02 -18.73
CA LEU A 25 -29.32 -16.25 -18.14
C LEU A 25 -28.28 -17.34 -17.83
N LYS A 26 -27.00 -17.13 -18.21
CA LYS A 26 -25.91 -18.06 -17.86
C LYS A 26 -25.18 -17.67 -16.55
N SER A 27 -25.24 -16.41 -16.12
CA SER A 27 -24.56 -15.94 -14.90
C SER A 27 -25.37 -16.11 -13.60
N LEU A 28 -26.47 -16.86 -13.63
CA LEU A 28 -27.25 -17.21 -12.42
C LEU A 28 -26.89 -18.60 -11.88
N CYS A 29 -26.02 -19.35 -12.57
CA CYS A 29 -25.55 -20.67 -12.13
C CYS A 29 -24.05 -20.73 -11.81
N ASP A 30 -23.30 -19.67 -12.12
CA ASP A 30 -21.89 -19.52 -11.79
C ASP A 30 -21.81 -18.29 -10.86
N GLY A 31 -21.21 -18.42 -9.67
CA GLY A 31 -21.17 -17.39 -8.59
C GLY A 31 -20.38 -16.11 -8.90
N GLU A 32 -20.39 -15.67 -10.17
CA GLU A 32 -19.70 -14.48 -10.67
C GLU A 32 -20.74 -13.42 -11.08
N ARG A 33 -20.76 -12.31 -10.36
CA ARG A 33 -21.60 -11.12 -10.62
C ARG A 33 -20.76 -10.03 -11.27
N ARG A 34 -21.35 -9.28 -12.20
CA ARG A 34 -20.65 -8.19 -12.92
C ARG A 34 -21.37 -6.86 -12.70
N ALA A 35 -20.64 -5.86 -12.21
CA ALA A 35 -21.14 -4.48 -12.15
C ALA A 35 -20.79 -3.77 -13.47
N ALA A 36 -21.80 -3.43 -14.27
CA ALA A 36 -21.58 -2.74 -15.55
C ALA A 36 -21.08 -1.29 -15.34
N CYS A 37 -20.16 -0.82 -16.20
CA CYS A 37 -19.72 0.58 -16.21
C CYS A 37 -20.72 1.43 -16.99
N ASN A 38 -21.74 1.95 -16.32
CA ASN A 38 -22.57 3.03 -16.86
C ASN A 38 -22.30 4.30 -16.05
N VAL A 39 -21.94 5.36 -16.75
CA VAL A 39 -21.35 6.61 -16.20
C VAL A 39 -22.20 7.39 -15.20
N ASN A 40 -23.41 6.94 -14.83
CA ASN A 40 -24.31 7.72 -13.96
C ASN A 40 -25.25 6.90 -13.04
N GLU A 41 -25.01 5.63 -12.74
CA GLU A 41 -25.91 4.89 -11.82
C GLU A 41 -25.16 4.13 -10.74
N VAL A 42 -25.21 4.68 -9.52
CA VAL A 42 -25.06 3.95 -8.25
C VAL A 42 -25.87 2.64 -8.29
N GLY A 43 -27.04 2.65 -8.94
CA GLY A 43 -27.89 1.48 -9.13
C GLY A 43 -27.17 0.26 -9.71
N GLY A 44 -26.26 0.41 -10.67
CA GLY A 44 -25.55 -0.73 -11.26
C GLY A 44 -24.58 -1.43 -10.31
N LEU A 45 -23.96 -0.67 -9.39
CA LEU A 45 -23.07 -1.21 -8.36
C LEU A 45 -23.86 -1.70 -7.15
N ALA A 46 -24.81 -0.90 -6.67
CA ALA A 46 -25.67 -1.24 -5.54
C ALA A 46 -26.47 -2.53 -5.82
N GLU A 47 -27.10 -2.66 -7.00
CA GLU A 47 -27.81 -3.87 -7.41
C GLU A 47 -26.89 -5.09 -7.50
N ALA A 48 -25.66 -4.90 -7.99
CA ALA A 48 -24.69 -6.00 -8.11
C ALA A 48 -24.25 -6.50 -6.72
N ILE A 49 -24.03 -5.59 -5.78
CA ILE A 49 -23.75 -5.92 -4.37
C ILE A 49 -24.97 -6.60 -3.75
N SER A 50 -26.17 -6.02 -3.85
CA SER A 50 -27.40 -6.63 -3.35
C SER A 50 -27.62 -8.03 -3.90
N SER A 51 -27.32 -8.26 -5.18
CA SER A 51 -27.45 -9.57 -5.80
C SER A 51 -26.39 -10.57 -5.32
N ALA A 52 -25.18 -10.13 -4.99
CA ALA A 52 -24.15 -10.99 -4.42
C ALA A 52 -24.57 -11.42 -3.01
N GLU A 53 -24.96 -10.47 -2.16
CA GLU A 53 -25.33 -10.72 -0.75
C GLU A 53 -26.60 -11.59 -0.59
N LEU A 54 -27.45 -11.71 -1.62
CA LEU A 54 -28.64 -12.59 -1.61
C LEU A 54 -28.33 -14.06 -1.92
N THR A 55 -27.13 -14.38 -2.39
CA THR A 55 -26.76 -15.74 -2.81
C THR A 55 -26.10 -16.48 -1.64
N ALA A 56 -26.43 -17.75 -1.45
CA ALA A 56 -25.83 -18.56 -0.39
C ALA A 56 -24.49 -19.15 -0.88
N GLY A 57 -23.39 -18.78 -0.24
CA GLY A 57 -22.04 -19.26 -0.58
C GLY A 57 -21.03 -18.12 -0.62
N ASP A 58 -19.83 -18.42 -1.11
CA ASP A 58 -18.84 -17.40 -1.43
C ASP A 58 -19.17 -16.82 -2.82
N ASP A 59 -19.31 -15.50 -2.93
CA ASP A 59 -19.59 -14.82 -4.20
C ASP A 59 -18.38 -14.02 -4.70
N THR A 60 -18.31 -13.81 -6.01
CA THR A 60 -17.34 -12.91 -6.63
C THR A 60 -18.04 -11.80 -7.40
N LEU A 61 -17.70 -10.55 -7.09
CA LEU A 61 -18.12 -9.35 -7.78
C LEU A 61 -16.99 -8.81 -8.66
N GLU A 62 -17.17 -8.89 -9.96
CA GLU A 62 -16.28 -8.33 -10.98
C GLU A 62 -16.72 -6.92 -11.34
N LEU A 63 -15.90 -5.93 -11.00
CA LEU A 63 -16.09 -4.55 -11.46
C LEU A 63 -15.52 -4.38 -12.87
N ALA A 64 -16.14 -3.49 -13.63
CA ALA A 64 -15.67 -3.15 -14.95
C ALA A 64 -14.32 -2.46 -14.87
N SER A 65 -13.36 -2.92 -15.67
CA SER A 65 -11.98 -2.45 -15.60
C SER A 65 -11.85 -0.95 -15.80
N GLY A 66 -11.12 -0.30 -14.89
CA GLY A 66 -10.86 1.15 -14.91
C GLY A 66 -12.10 2.03 -14.72
N CYS A 67 -13.26 1.47 -14.39
CA CYS A 67 -14.50 2.24 -14.25
C CYS A 67 -14.50 3.11 -12.99
N VAL A 68 -15.16 4.26 -13.04
CA VAL A 68 -15.39 5.13 -11.87
C VAL A 68 -16.87 5.06 -11.48
N TYR A 69 -17.15 4.42 -10.35
CA TYR A 69 -18.46 4.35 -9.72
C TYR A 69 -18.60 5.50 -8.71
N THR A 70 -19.34 6.54 -9.11
CA THR A 70 -19.54 7.74 -8.28
C THR A 70 -20.83 7.61 -7.46
N LEU A 71 -20.72 7.68 -6.15
CA LEU A 71 -21.83 7.62 -5.18
C LEU A 71 -22.36 9.04 -4.93
N GLU A 72 -23.61 9.29 -5.29
CA GLU A 72 -24.24 10.63 -5.22
C GLU A 72 -25.24 10.78 -4.08
N THR A 73 -25.82 9.67 -3.62
CA THR A 73 -26.88 9.64 -2.61
C THR A 73 -26.59 8.59 -1.56
N GLU A 74 -26.99 8.86 -0.31
CA GLU A 74 -27.15 7.83 0.70
C GLU A 74 -28.41 7.00 0.37
N GLU A 75 -28.30 5.68 0.46
CA GLU A 75 -29.42 4.75 0.23
C GLU A 75 -29.91 4.13 1.54
N PHE A 76 -29.01 4.02 2.53
CA PHE A 76 -29.27 3.38 3.82
C PHE A 76 -28.90 4.34 4.96
N SER A 77 -29.90 4.78 5.71
CA SER A 77 -29.68 5.52 6.96
C SER A 77 -29.56 4.53 8.12
N GLY A 78 -28.35 4.35 8.66
CA GLY A 78 -28.09 3.53 9.84
C GLY A 78 -28.13 4.33 11.14
N PHE A 79 -28.15 3.62 12.28
CA PHE A 79 -28.00 4.24 13.60
C PHE A 79 -26.55 4.77 13.81
N ASP A 80 -25.56 4.13 13.16
CA ASP A 80 -24.14 4.40 13.36
C ASP A 80 -23.50 5.21 12.21
N SER A 81 -24.07 5.20 11.00
CA SER A 81 -23.70 6.02 9.84
C SER A 81 -24.67 5.82 8.68
N ASN A 82 -24.74 6.80 7.78
CA ASN A 82 -25.32 6.72 6.46
C ASN A 82 -24.37 5.98 5.52
N LEU A 83 -24.97 5.12 4.68
CA LEU A 83 -24.27 4.37 3.65
C LEU A 83 -24.94 4.59 2.30
N ALA A 84 -24.12 4.70 1.26
CA ALA A 84 -24.60 4.67 -0.12
C ALA A 84 -24.73 3.24 -0.67
N LEU A 85 -24.04 2.28 -0.06
CA LEU A 85 -24.09 0.86 -0.42
C LEU A 85 -24.53 0.07 0.80
N GLN A 86 -25.25 -1.03 0.59
CA GLN A 86 -25.56 -1.92 1.70
C GLN A 86 -24.27 -2.47 2.32
N LYS A 87 -24.31 -2.74 3.64
CA LYS A 87 -23.23 -3.47 4.30
C LYS A 87 -23.00 -4.84 3.63
N LEU A 88 -21.75 -5.28 3.65
CA LEU A 88 -21.37 -6.63 3.20
C LEU A 88 -21.46 -7.56 4.41
N ASP A 89 -22.42 -8.47 4.41
CA ASP A 89 -22.68 -9.41 5.51
C ASP A 89 -22.51 -10.89 5.15
N THR A 90 -22.13 -11.19 3.90
CA THR A 90 -21.70 -12.53 3.45
C THR A 90 -20.20 -12.58 3.10
N ASN A 91 -19.74 -13.72 2.59
CA ASN A 91 -18.40 -13.87 2.07
C ASN A 91 -18.36 -13.41 0.62
N ILE A 92 -17.59 -12.36 0.32
CA ILE A 92 -17.53 -11.79 -1.03
C ILE A 92 -16.11 -11.40 -1.42
N VAL A 93 -15.74 -11.72 -2.67
CA VAL A 93 -14.53 -11.23 -3.33
C VAL A 93 -14.92 -10.12 -4.31
N ILE A 94 -14.36 -8.92 -4.16
CA ILE A 94 -14.56 -7.78 -5.05
C ILE A 94 -13.29 -7.58 -5.86
N ASN A 95 -13.37 -7.89 -7.15
CA ASN A 95 -12.29 -7.66 -8.11
C ASN A 95 -12.51 -6.31 -8.80
N GLY A 96 -11.74 -5.32 -8.39
CA GLY A 96 -11.82 -3.95 -8.87
C GLY A 96 -11.35 -3.77 -10.31
N ASN A 97 -10.38 -4.57 -10.78
CA ASN A 97 -9.82 -4.45 -12.14
C ASN A 97 -9.35 -3.02 -12.47
N GLY A 98 -8.81 -2.30 -11.48
CA GLY A 98 -8.40 -0.89 -11.58
C GLY A 98 -9.55 0.12 -11.46
N ALA A 99 -10.77 -0.32 -11.09
CA ALA A 99 -11.90 0.57 -10.87
C ALA A 99 -11.72 1.46 -9.64
N THR A 100 -12.57 2.49 -9.57
CA THR A 100 -12.69 3.41 -8.44
C THR A 100 -14.13 3.45 -7.96
N ILE A 101 -14.36 3.29 -6.66
CA ILE A 101 -15.61 3.67 -5.99
C ILE A 101 -15.33 4.96 -5.21
N THR A 102 -16.07 6.01 -5.51
CA THR A 102 -15.83 7.34 -4.94
C THR A 102 -17.11 8.02 -4.54
N ARG A 103 -17.10 8.76 -3.43
CA ARG A 103 -18.19 9.70 -3.12
C ARG A 103 -18.06 10.95 -3.99
N SER A 104 -19.18 11.45 -4.51
CA SER A 104 -19.22 12.77 -5.14
C SER A 104 -19.01 13.88 -4.10
N ASP A 105 -18.25 14.91 -4.45
CA ASP A 105 -18.00 16.06 -3.56
C ASP A 105 -19.28 16.80 -3.15
N THR A 106 -20.31 16.77 -4.00
CA THR A 106 -21.61 17.41 -3.74
C THR A 106 -22.62 16.48 -3.06
N ALA A 107 -22.28 15.19 -2.90
CA ALA A 107 -23.16 14.25 -2.21
C ALA A 107 -23.26 14.60 -0.71
N PRO A 108 -24.31 14.11 -0.02
CA PRO A 108 -24.32 14.05 1.44
C PRO A 108 -23.10 13.30 2.00
N ARG A 109 -22.94 13.39 3.31
CA ARG A 109 -21.89 12.69 4.05
C ARG A 109 -22.33 11.24 4.29
N PHE A 110 -21.53 10.29 3.83
CA PHE A 110 -21.68 8.87 4.10
C PHE A 110 -20.34 8.14 3.96
N ARG A 111 -20.28 6.96 4.58
CA ARG A 111 -19.20 5.98 4.42
C ARG A 111 -19.35 5.21 3.10
N ILE A 112 -18.23 4.79 2.50
CA ILE A 112 -18.26 4.02 1.24
C ILE A 112 -18.63 2.56 1.49
N LEU A 113 -17.88 1.84 2.34
CA LEU A 113 -18.10 0.42 2.62
C LEU A 113 -18.16 0.12 4.12
N GLU A 114 -19.03 -0.83 4.47
CA GLU A 114 -19.08 -1.43 5.79
C GLU A 114 -19.05 -2.95 5.70
N ILE A 115 -18.14 -3.57 6.45
CA ILE A 115 -18.01 -5.02 6.55
C ILE A 115 -18.64 -5.47 7.87
N ALA A 116 -19.68 -6.28 7.80
CA ALA A 116 -20.41 -6.73 8.97
C ALA A 116 -19.61 -7.77 9.78
N ASN A 117 -19.98 -7.92 11.05
CA ASN A 117 -19.38 -8.93 11.91
C ASN A 117 -19.68 -10.35 11.37
N GLY A 118 -18.64 -11.18 11.26
CA GLY A 118 -18.71 -12.53 10.71
C GLY A 118 -18.55 -12.61 9.19
N ALA A 119 -18.60 -11.49 8.46
CA ALA A 119 -18.34 -11.47 7.02
C ALA A 119 -16.85 -11.65 6.72
N ASN A 120 -16.54 -12.26 5.57
CA ASN A 120 -15.17 -12.39 5.05
C ASN A 120 -15.08 -11.78 3.64
N VAL A 121 -14.47 -10.61 3.55
CA VAL A 121 -14.42 -9.81 2.33
C VAL A 121 -12.98 -9.70 1.83
N THR A 122 -12.81 -9.91 0.53
CA THR A 122 -11.54 -9.64 -0.16
C THR A 122 -11.75 -8.56 -1.20
N ILE A 123 -10.87 -7.55 -1.23
CA ILE A 123 -10.85 -6.46 -2.22
C ILE A 123 -9.53 -6.53 -2.98
N ASN A 124 -9.61 -6.60 -4.30
CA ASN A 124 -8.44 -6.64 -5.18
C ASN A 124 -8.49 -5.47 -6.17
N ASP A 125 -7.36 -4.79 -6.39
CA ASP A 125 -7.17 -3.86 -7.51
C ASP A 125 -8.26 -2.77 -7.60
N LEU A 126 -8.64 -2.19 -6.44
CA LEU A 126 -9.74 -1.23 -6.31
C LEU A 126 -9.27 0.06 -5.64
N THR A 127 -9.78 1.21 -6.10
CA THR A 127 -9.67 2.48 -5.36
C THR A 127 -10.97 2.77 -4.61
N ILE A 128 -10.88 3.06 -3.31
CA ILE A 128 -11.98 3.57 -2.48
C ILE A 128 -11.61 4.97 -2.03
N SER A 129 -12.44 5.95 -2.37
CA SER A 129 -12.09 7.35 -2.16
C SER A 129 -13.22 8.29 -1.78
N ASN A 130 -12.81 9.43 -1.21
CA ASN A 130 -13.66 10.58 -0.88
C ASN A 130 -14.83 10.29 0.08
N GLY A 131 -14.84 9.13 0.73
CA GLY A 131 -15.78 8.83 1.80
C GLY A 131 -15.74 9.93 2.85
N TYR A 132 -16.92 10.39 3.28
CA TYR A 132 -17.00 11.44 4.28
C TYR A 132 -18.13 11.16 5.25
N THR A 133 -17.82 10.67 6.44
CA THR A 133 -18.83 10.37 7.46
C THR A 133 -19.34 11.61 8.20
N GLU A 134 -20.46 11.43 8.88
CA GLU A 134 -21.19 12.45 9.59
C GLU A 134 -20.48 12.88 10.87
N ASN A 135 -20.69 14.15 11.25
CA ASN A 135 -20.26 14.63 12.56
C ASN A 135 -21.00 13.87 13.67
N GLY A 136 -20.47 13.93 14.90
CA GLY A 136 -21.19 13.39 16.05
C GLY A 136 -22.58 14.03 16.23
N GLY A 137 -23.51 13.27 16.79
CA GLY A 137 -24.78 13.79 17.31
C GLY A 137 -24.63 14.47 18.68
N ASP A 138 -25.73 14.92 19.28
CA ASP A 138 -25.76 15.69 20.55
C ASP A 138 -25.04 15.00 21.73
N ALA A 139 -24.85 13.68 21.68
CA ALA A 139 -24.09 12.90 22.66
C ALA A 139 -22.91 12.10 22.08
N ASP A 140 -22.70 12.11 20.76
CA ASP A 140 -21.88 11.13 20.07
C ASP A 140 -20.54 11.70 19.57
N TYR A 141 -19.61 10.80 19.32
CA TYR A 141 -18.34 11.09 18.66
C TYR A 141 -18.55 11.25 17.15
N GLY A 142 -17.61 11.90 16.46
CA GLY A 142 -17.59 11.85 15.01
C GLY A 142 -17.60 10.41 14.50
N VAL A 143 -18.30 10.16 13.40
CA VAL A 143 -18.49 8.80 12.89
C VAL A 143 -17.18 8.27 12.30
N PRO A 144 -16.69 7.06 12.67
CA PRO A 144 -15.40 6.53 12.24
C PRO A 144 -15.44 5.87 10.84
N GLY A 145 -14.27 5.54 10.29
CA GLY A 145 -14.14 4.68 9.11
C GLY A 145 -14.79 5.27 7.86
N ALA A 146 -14.31 6.40 7.35
CA ALA A 146 -15.00 7.09 6.27
C ALA A 146 -14.89 6.39 4.91
N GLY A 147 -13.72 5.80 4.62
CA GLY A 147 -13.59 4.87 3.51
C GLY A 147 -14.27 3.55 3.88
N ILE A 148 -13.75 2.89 4.91
CA ILE A 148 -14.18 1.55 5.32
C ILE A 148 -14.34 1.47 6.84
N LEU A 149 -15.48 0.95 7.30
CA LEU A 149 -15.62 0.38 8.64
C LEU A 149 -15.60 -1.14 8.53
N ASN A 150 -14.69 -1.79 9.23
CA ASN A 150 -14.60 -3.24 9.25
C ASN A 150 -14.88 -3.79 10.66
N LEU A 151 -15.92 -4.61 10.75
CA LEU A 151 -16.33 -5.35 11.94
C LEU A 151 -16.12 -6.87 11.77
N GLY A 152 -15.71 -7.31 10.57
CA GLY A 152 -15.51 -8.71 10.21
C GLY A 152 -14.05 -9.00 9.83
N THR A 153 -13.85 -9.82 8.79
CA THR A 153 -12.54 -10.09 8.19
C THR A 153 -12.45 -9.41 6.84
N LEU A 154 -11.43 -8.56 6.66
CA LEU A 154 -11.17 -7.84 5.43
C LEU A 154 -9.74 -8.11 4.96
N THR A 155 -9.60 -8.52 3.71
CA THR A 155 -8.33 -8.61 2.99
C THR A 155 -8.32 -7.60 1.85
N ILE A 156 -7.27 -6.80 1.76
CA ILE A 156 -7.09 -5.77 0.72
C ILE A 156 -5.78 -6.05 -0.01
N ASN A 157 -5.83 -6.21 -1.34
CA ASN A 157 -4.68 -6.46 -2.19
C ASN A 157 -4.60 -5.41 -3.29
N ARG A 158 -3.40 -4.85 -3.53
CA ARG A 158 -3.10 -3.94 -4.65
C ARG A 158 -4.14 -2.84 -4.85
N SER A 159 -4.65 -2.31 -3.75
CA SER A 159 -5.77 -1.37 -3.75
C SER A 159 -5.35 -0.02 -3.16
N THR A 160 -6.16 1.01 -3.38
CA THR A 160 -5.90 2.36 -2.87
C THR A 160 -7.07 2.84 -2.02
N ILE A 161 -6.81 3.20 -0.77
CA ILE A 161 -7.78 3.85 0.13
C ILE A 161 -7.34 5.30 0.32
N SER A 162 -8.06 6.25 -0.29
CA SER A 162 -7.55 7.63 -0.38
C SER A 162 -8.57 8.74 -0.22
N GLY A 163 -8.13 9.89 0.30
CA GLY A 163 -8.96 11.09 0.40
C GLY A 163 -10.19 10.96 1.30
N ASN A 164 -10.25 9.93 2.15
CA ASN A 164 -11.41 9.69 3.00
C ASN A 164 -11.29 10.53 4.29
N THR A 165 -12.39 11.13 4.72
CA THR A 165 -12.43 12.05 5.87
C THR A 165 -13.50 11.63 6.87
N THR A 166 -13.17 11.39 8.13
CA THR A 166 -14.21 11.13 9.14
C THR A 166 -14.86 12.41 9.66
N GLY A 167 -16.06 12.28 10.20
CA GLY A 167 -16.79 13.41 10.76
C GLY A 167 -16.16 13.98 12.04
N ASN A 168 -16.44 15.26 12.29
CA ASN A 168 -15.93 15.99 13.44
C ASN A 168 -16.74 15.67 14.71
N GLY A 169 -16.12 15.90 15.86
CA GLY A 169 -16.85 16.00 17.12
C GLY A 169 -17.69 17.27 17.19
N ILE A 170 -18.69 17.28 18.06
CA ILE A 170 -19.57 18.44 18.25
C ILE A 170 -19.01 19.47 19.22
N ASP A 171 -19.25 20.73 18.88
CA ASP A 171 -19.08 21.86 19.79
C ASP A 171 -20.21 21.88 20.82
N VAL A 172 -19.85 22.04 22.09
CA VAL A 172 -20.85 22.15 23.16
C VAL A 172 -20.74 23.49 23.89
N ILE A 173 -21.91 24.04 24.25
CA ILE A 173 -22.02 25.29 25.02
C ILE A 173 -21.78 25.00 26.51
N LEU A 174 -22.34 23.91 27.04
CA LEU A 174 -22.13 23.45 28.42
C LEU A 174 -21.65 21.99 28.38
N GLY A 175 -20.43 21.73 28.84
CA GLY A 175 -19.84 20.38 28.90
C GLY A 175 -18.50 20.26 28.16
N HIS A 176 -18.15 19.02 27.82
CA HIS A 176 -16.91 18.66 27.11
C HIS A 176 -17.14 18.57 25.60
N GLY A 177 -16.22 19.10 24.80
CA GLY A 177 -16.24 18.89 23.36
C GLY A 177 -16.16 17.40 23.04
N ARG A 178 -16.88 16.94 22.01
CA ARG A 178 -16.82 15.51 21.61
C ARG A 178 -15.64 15.24 20.70
N ASN A 179 -15.17 14.01 20.67
CA ASN A 179 -14.05 13.62 19.82
C ASN A 179 -14.46 13.48 18.35
N GLY A 180 -13.52 13.73 17.44
CA GLY A 180 -13.68 13.42 16.03
C GLY A 180 -13.64 11.91 15.74
N GLY A 181 -14.13 11.51 14.58
CA GLY A 181 -14.19 10.10 14.17
C GLY A 181 -12.81 9.53 13.84
N ALA A 182 -12.56 8.29 14.23
CA ALA A 182 -11.27 7.62 14.03
C ALA A 182 -11.21 6.86 12.69
N GLY A 183 -10.00 6.63 12.16
CA GLY A 183 -9.81 5.83 10.95
C GLY A 183 -10.29 6.57 9.70
N GLY A 184 -9.59 7.63 9.30
CA GLY A 184 -9.95 8.40 8.11
C GLY A 184 -10.17 7.50 6.90
N GLY A 185 -9.19 6.63 6.63
CA GLY A 185 -9.29 5.57 5.62
C GLY A 185 -10.10 4.38 6.13
N ILE A 186 -9.58 3.68 7.14
CA ILE A 186 -10.12 2.42 7.64
C ILE A 186 -10.26 2.45 9.17
N ALA A 187 -11.39 1.99 9.70
CA ALA A 187 -11.57 1.73 11.12
C ALA A 187 -11.88 0.25 11.38
N LEU A 188 -11.18 -0.34 12.36
CA LEU A 188 -11.39 -1.70 12.86
C LEU A 188 -12.03 -1.66 14.24
N MET A 189 -13.11 -2.41 14.43
CA MET A 189 -13.82 -2.52 15.70
C MET A 189 -14.33 -3.95 15.91
N ASN A 190 -14.78 -4.27 17.12
CA ASN A 190 -15.41 -5.55 17.46
C ASN A 190 -14.56 -6.80 17.16
N ASN A 191 -13.26 -6.74 17.45
CA ASN A 191 -12.30 -7.84 17.20
C ASN A 191 -12.19 -8.21 15.71
N ALA A 192 -12.30 -7.22 14.82
CA ALA A 192 -12.15 -7.41 13.39
C ALA A 192 -10.74 -7.94 13.02
N THR A 193 -10.59 -8.35 11.77
CA THR A 193 -9.30 -8.68 11.18
C THR A 193 -9.10 -7.91 9.89
N LEU A 194 -7.95 -7.25 9.77
CA LEU A 194 -7.52 -6.57 8.55
C LEU A 194 -6.17 -7.10 8.09
N ASN A 195 -6.14 -7.61 6.86
CA ASN A 195 -4.92 -7.93 6.14
C ASN A 195 -4.79 -6.99 4.95
N VAL A 196 -3.69 -6.26 4.84
CA VAL A 196 -3.43 -5.36 3.71
C VAL A 196 -2.09 -5.71 3.09
N PHE A 197 -2.12 -5.97 1.79
CA PHE A 197 -0.96 -6.34 1.00
C PHE A 197 -0.82 -5.40 -0.19
N GLU A 198 0.39 -4.89 -0.41
CA GLU A 198 0.76 -4.24 -1.68
C GLU A 198 -0.14 -3.05 -2.02
N SER A 199 -0.68 -2.36 -1.02
CA SER A 199 -1.73 -1.36 -1.17
C SER A 199 -1.30 0.01 -0.64
N SER A 200 -2.02 1.05 -1.06
CA SER A 200 -1.78 2.43 -0.67
C SER A 200 -2.92 2.95 0.20
N ILE A 201 -2.61 3.44 1.41
CA ILE A 201 -3.56 4.13 2.30
C ILE A 201 -3.06 5.55 2.46
N VAL A 202 -3.60 6.45 1.63
CA VAL A 202 -2.98 7.76 1.38
C VAL A 202 -3.92 8.94 1.48
N GLY A 203 -3.47 10.06 2.07
CA GLY A 203 -4.24 11.30 2.07
C GLY A 203 -5.57 11.23 2.82
N ASN A 204 -5.70 10.31 3.78
CA ASN A 204 -6.92 10.19 4.58
C ASN A 204 -6.85 11.08 5.82
N ARG A 205 -7.99 11.58 6.29
CA ARG A 205 -8.07 12.55 7.38
C ARG A 205 -9.03 12.10 8.48
N THR A 206 -8.64 12.22 9.74
CA THR A 206 -9.62 12.11 10.83
C THR A 206 -10.34 13.42 11.09
N GLY A 207 -11.56 13.33 11.62
CA GLY A 207 -12.33 14.49 12.05
C GLY A 207 -11.68 15.23 13.21
N ASP A 208 -11.95 16.53 13.25
CA ASP A 208 -11.51 17.42 14.32
C ASP A 208 -12.27 17.14 15.62
N GLY A 209 -11.65 17.44 16.76
CA GLY A 209 -12.33 17.46 18.05
C GLY A 209 -13.21 18.71 18.20
N GLY A 210 -14.32 18.57 18.91
CA GLY A 210 -15.26 19.66 19.18
C GLY A 210 -14.80 20.63 20.27
N ASN A 211 -15.27 21.87 20.21
CA ASN A 211 -14.94 22.93 21.16
C ASN A 211 -15.80 22.88 22.42
N ALA A 212 -15.24 23.29 23.57
CA ALA A 212 -15.95 23.56 24.81
C ALA A 212 -16.02 25.08 25.07
N ARG A 213 -17.14 25.72 24.74
CA ARG A 213 -17.21 27.20 24.55
C ARG A 213 -17.37 28.04 25.84
N HIS A 214 -17.69 27.48 27.01
CA HIS A 214 -17.89 28.25 28.26
C HIS A 214 -17.36 27.59 29.55
N GLY A 215 -16.03 27.61 29.76
CA GLY A 215 -15.36 27.52 31.07
C GLY A 215 -15.50 26.19 31.85
N SER A 216 -14.36 25.57 32.13
CA SER A 216 -14.12 24.26 32.79
C SER A 216 -14.32 22.96 31.98
N GLY A 217 -14.91 23.01 30.77
CA GLY A 217 -15.00 21.83 29.89
C GLY A 217 -13.67 21.49 29.19
N GLU A 218 -13.38 20.19 29.08
CA GLU A 218 -12.28 19.68 28.25
C GLU A 218 -12.64 19.82 26.76
N ASN A 219 -11.63 20.08 25.94
CA ASN A 219 -11.79 20.02 24.49
C ASN A 219 -11.98 18.59 23.99
N GLY A 220 -12.68 18.45 22.87
CA GLY A 220 -12.73 17.20 22.13
C GLY A 220 -11.36 16.88 21.53
N GLN A 221 -11.00 15.60 21.57
CA GLN A 221 -9.81 15.09 20.89
C GLN A 221 -10.09 14.91 19.39
N PRO A 222 -9.09 15.07 18.51
CA PRO A 222 -9.25 14.63 17.14
C PRO A 222 -9.41 13.12 17.07
N GLY A 223 -9.95 12.63 15.95
CA GLY A 223 -9.98 11.20 15.70
C GLY A 223 -8.56 10.62 15.57
N ARG A 224 -8.41 9.33 15.86
CA ARG A 224 -7.11 8.62 15.84
C ARG A 224 -6.95 7.80 14.57
N GLY A 225 -5.73 7.55 14.11
CA GLY A 225 -5.49 6.74 12.92
C GLY A 225 -5.92 7.47 11.65
N GLY A 226 -5.13 8.42 11.17
CA GLY A 226 -5.45 9.17 9.93
C GLY A 226 -5.72 8.21 8.77
N GLY A 227 -4.83 7.24 8.58
CA GLY A 227 -5.02 6.14 7.64
C GLY A 227 -5.86 5.03 8.25
N ILE A 228 -5.35 4.38 9.31
CA ILE A 228 -5.98 3.22 9.92
C ILE A 228 -6.14 3.41 11.42
N TYR A 229 -7.35 3.16 11.92
CA TYR A 229 -7.62 2.96 13.34
C TYR A 229 -7.85 1.48 13.63
N ASN A 230 -7.05 0.92 14.53
CA ASN A 230 -7.22 -0.42 15.07
C ASN A 230 -7.56 -0.36 16.57
N GLY A 231 -8.86 -0.54 16.87
CA GLY A 231 -9.35 -0.77 18.22
C GLY A 231 -9.49 -2.26 18.50
N GLU A 232 -8.54 -2.83 19.24
CA GLU A 232 -8.62 -4.21 19.77
C GLU A 232 -8.85 -5.30 18.70
N SER A 233 -8.27 -5.12 17.51
CA SER A 233 -8.47 -5.99 16.35
C SER A 233 -7.12 -6.51 15.79
N ASN A 234 -7.18 -7.49 14.89
CA ASN A 234 -5.98 -8.00 14.20
C ASN A 234 -5.61 -7.08 13.02
N LEU A 235 -4.35 -6.66 12.96
CA LEU A 235 -3.81 -5.83 11.90
C LEU A 235 -2.52 -6.43 11.35
N ASN A 236 -2.55 -6.81 10.08
CA ASN A 236 -1.40 -7.28 9.33
C ASN A 236 -1.20 -6.39 8.10
N LEU A 237 -0.09 -5.65 8.05
CA LEU A 237 0.29 -4.83 6.90
C LEU A 237 1.61 -5.33 6.34
N GLN A 238 1.62 -5.69 5.06
CA GLN A 238 2.81 -6.12 4.36
C GLN A 238 2.95 -5.42 3.00
N ARG A 239 4.13 -4.83 2.75
CA ARG A 239 4.47 -4.17 1.48
C ARG A 239 3.54 -3.02 1.09
N ASN A 240 3.08 -2.22 2.06
CA ASN A 240 2.15 -1.12 1.80
C ASN A 240 2.83 0.25 1.80
N LEU A 241 2.15 1.22 1.19
CA LEU A 241 2.38 2.63 1.41
C LEU A 241 1.30 3.20 2.34
N ILE A 242 1.73 3.84 3.43
CA ILE A 242 0.86 4.60 4.34
C ILE A 242 1.39 6.02 4.37
N ALA A 243 0.77 6.93 3.61
CA ALA A 243 1.35 8.26 3.43
C ALA A 243 0.34 9.40 3.44
N ASP A 244 0.81 10.60 3.78
CA ASP A 244 0.00 11.83 3.74
C ASP A 244 -1.28 11.79 4.58
N ASN A 245 -1.39 10.83 5.51
CA ASN A 245 -2.57 10.74 6.35
C ASN A 245 -2.48 11.76 7.48
N VAL A 246 -3.63 12.34 7.83
CA VAL A 246 -3.69 13.53 8.69
C VAL A 246 -4.63 13.28 9.87
N ILE A 247 -4.17 13.58 11.07
CA ILE A 247 -5.04 13.69 12.24
C ILE A 247 -5.72 15.06 12.26
N GLY A 248 -7.02 15.06 12.55
CA GLY A 248 -7.81 16.27 12.75
C GLY A 248 -7.23 17.21 13.82
N ALA A 249 -7.76 18.43 13.88
CA ALA A 249 -7.37 19.41 14.90
C ALA A 249 -7.97 19.07 16.27
N LEU A 250 -7.27 19.45 17.34
CA LEU A 250 -7.86 19.50 18.67
C LEU A 250 -8.99 20.52 18.71
N GLY A 251 -10.04 20.22 19.47
CA GLY A 251 -11.00 21.24 19.87
C GLY A 251 -10.36 22.30 20.76
N ILE A 252 -11.01 23.44 20.89
CA ILE A 252 -10.64 24.54 21.79
C ILE A 252 -11.43 24.38 23.10
N GLY A 253 -10.73 24.38 24.23
CA GLY A 253 -11.33 24.23 25.57
C GLY A 253 -10.50 24.90 26.65
N SER A 254 -11.02 24.91 27.88
CA SER A 254 -10.36 25.56 29.03
C SER A 254 -9.22 24.72 29.62
N THR A 255 -9.21 23.42 29.35
CA THR A 255 -8.18 22.45 29.71
C THR A 255 -7.94 21.53 28.51
N THR A 256 -6.68 21.17 28.27
CA THR A 256 -6.32 20.15 27.27
C THR A 256 -6.33 18.79 27.95
N ASN A 257 -7.12 17.84 27.45
CA ASN A 257 -7.02 16.46 27.92
C ASN A 257 -5.61 15.90 27.64
N SER A 258 -4.97 15.30 28.65
CA SER A 258 -3.58 14.84 28.64
C SER A 258 -3.37 13.43 28.04
N SER A 259 -4.44 12.73 27.65
CA SER A 259 -4.37 11.38 27.07
C SER A 259 -4.34 11.42 25.54
N LEU A 260 -3.31 12.07 25.01
CA LEU A 260 -3.16 12.33 23.58
C LEU A 260 -2.45 11.15 22.91
N PHE A 261 -3.22 10.20 22.39
CA PHE A 261 -2.70 9.08 21.61
C PHE A 261 -3.10 9.25 20.15
N GLY A 262 -2.14 9.34 19.24
CA GLY A 262 -2.39 9.72 17.85
C GLY A 262 -1.46 8.97 16.94
N GLY A 263 -2.00 8.22 15.99
CA GLY A 263 -1.23 7.58 14.92
C GLY A 263 -1.58 8.25 13.61
N GLY A 264 -0.72 9.14 13.10
CA GLY A 264 -1.01 9.86 11.85
C GLY A 264 -1.30 8.90 10.70
N GLY A 265 -0.44 7.91 10.51
CA GLY A 265 -0.71 6.78 9.63
C GLY A 265 -1.61 5.77 10.31
N VAL A 266 -1.10 5.14 11.37
CA VAL A 266 -1.77 4.00 12.01
C VAL A 266 -1.87 4.19 13.52
N TYR A 267 -3.07 4.05 14.07
CA TYR A 267 -3.27 3.89 15.51
C TYR A 267 -3.61 2.43 15.80
N ALA A 268 -2.83 1.75 16.64
CA ALA A 268 -3.12 0.39 17.08
C ALA A 268 -3.12 0.33 18.60
N SER A 269 -4.25 -0.06 19.20
CA SER A 269 -4.36 -0.28 20.65
C SER A 269 -4.93 -1.67 20.89
N LEU A 270 -4.09 -2.57 21.40
CA LEU A 270 -4.42 -3.95 21.71
C LEU A 270 -4.68 -4.08 23.21
N GLN A 271 -5.82 -4.64 23.59
CA GLN A 271 -6.20 -4.89 24.98
C GLN A 271 -6.65 -6.36 25.14
N GLY A 272 -6.38 -6.95 26.31
CA GLY A 272 -6.85 -8.30 26.64
C GLY A 272 -6.15 -9.42 25.88
N ALA A 273 -6.84 -10.54 25.64
CA ALA A 273 -6.28 -11.71 24.95
C ALA A 273 -6.44 -11.67 23.41
N PHE A 274 -6.92 -10.55 22.87
CA PHE A 274 -7.33 -10.43 21.47
C PHE A 274 -6.50 -9.36 20.74
N GLY A 275 -6.39 -9.52 19.42
CA GLY A 275 -5.72 -8.59 18.53
C GLY A 275 -4.22 -8.85 18.42
N SER A 276 -3.71 -8.85 17.19
CA SER A 276 -2.28 -8.97 16.86
C SER A 276 -1.87 -7.82 15.94
N LEU A 277 -0.60 -7.44 16.00
CA LEU A 277 -0.03 -6.43 15.10
C LEU A 277 1.23 -6.98 14.46
N ARG A 278 1.21 -7.06 13.13
CA ARG A 278 2.36 -7.43 12.31
C ARG A 278 2.53 -6.41 11.19
N LEU A 279 3.71 -5.80 11.13
CA LEU A 279 4.10 -4.86 10.08
C LEU A 279 5.40 -5.30 9.42
N SER A 280 5.39 -5.41 8.09
CA SER A 280 6.58 -5.79 7.32
C SER A 280 6.71 -5.06 5.97
N SER A 281 7.88 -4.47 5.67
CA SER A 281 8.14 -3.70 4.43
C SER A 281 7.10 -2.68 4.07
N ASN A 282 6.56 -2.02 5.07
CA ASN A 282 5.71 -0.88 4.82
C ASN A 282 6.54 0.40 4.77
N THR A 283 6.13 1.33 3.92
CA THR A 283 6.66 2.68 3.86
C THR A 283 5.64 3.62 4.50
N PHE A 284 6.03 4.28 5.58
CA PHE A 284 5.24 5.30 6.26
C PHE A 284 5.84 6.67 5.97
N SER A 285 5.18 7.48 5.14
CA SER A 285 5.75 8.75 4.69
C SER A 285 4.82 9.94 4.91
N ASN A 286 5.35 11.05 5.43
CA ASN A 286 4.61 12.31 5.55
C ASN A 286 3.24 12.21 6.27
N ASN A 287 3.08 11.26 7.19
CA ASN A 287 1.89 11.20 8.04
C ASN A 287 1.99 12.28 9.11
N THR A 288 0.89 13.02 9.29
CA THR A 288 0.87 14.22 10.10
C THR A 288 -0.09 14.13 11.26
N LEU A 289 0.34 14.70 12.37
CA LEU A 289 -0.49 15.04 13.50
C LEU A 289 -0.32 16.53 13.82
N PRO A 290 -1.31 17.19 14.44
CA PRO A 290 -1.15 18.56 14.91
C PRO A 290 0.10 18.69 15.79
N MET A 291 0.90 19.74 15.59
CA MET A 291 2.20 19.92 16.26
C MET A 291 2.15 19.86 17.79
N SER A 292 0.99 20.15 18.39
CA SER A 292 0.78 20.00 19.84
C SER A 292 0.80 18.54 20.33
N LEU A 293 0.80 17.56 19.42
CA LEU A 293 0.64 16.14 19.68
C LEU A 293 1.88 15.30 19.30
N GLN A 294 3.05 15.90 19.07
CA GLN A 294 4.25 15.22 18.53
C GLN A 294 4.64 13.92 19.26
N ALA A 295 4.52 13.89 20.58
CA ALA A 295 4.82 12.68 21.36
C ALA A 295 3.86 11.50 21.11
N ALA A 296 2.78 11.67 20.35
CA ALA A 296 1.70 10.69 20.26
C ALA A 296 1.94 9.57 19.22
N GLY A 297 2.98 9.70 18.37
CA GLY A 297 3.30 8.73 17.31
C GLY A 297 2.89 9.20 15.91
N GLY A 298 3.63 10.15 15.33
CA GLY A 298 3.30 10.79 14.05
C GLY A 298 3.03 9.81 12.91
N ALA A 299 3.89 8.81 12.74
CA ALA A 299 3.65 7.72 11.81
C ALA A 299 2.68 6.71 12.42
N MET A 300 2.95 6.31 13.66
CA MET A 300 2.20 5.24 14.31
C MET A 300 2.18 5.34 15.84
N TYR A 301 1.03 5.01 16.41
CA TYR A 301 0.88 4.69 17.83
C TYR A 301 0.67 3.19 18.02
N VAL A 302 1.37 2.61 19.00
CA VAL A 302 1.27 1.20 19.38
C VAL A 302 0.99 1.10 20.88
N GLY A 303 -0.22 0.68 21.25
CA GLY A 303 -0.60 0.31 22.60
C GLY A 303 -0.65 -1.22 22.76
N ASN A 304 0.20 -1.80 23.62
CA ASN A 304 0.15 -3.23 23.97
C ASN A 304 -0.22 -3.43 25.43
N PHE A 305 -1.52 -3.52 25.72
CA PHE A 305 -2.06 -3.77 27.06
C PHE A 305 -2.66 -5.18 27.17
N GLY A 306 -2.35 -6.05 26.21
CA GLY A 306 -2.87 -7.40 26.08
C GLY A 306 -1.76 -8.43 25.89
N THR A 307 -2.10 -9.72 25.80
CA THR A 307 -1.11 -10.82 25.78
C THR A 307 -0.38 -11.03 24.46
N SER A 308 -0.55 -10.10 23.52
CA SER A 308 -0.14 -10.29 22.15
C SER A 308 1.30 -9.85 21.92
N THR A 309 2.02 -10.62 21.10
CA THR A 309 3.32 -10.21 20.59
C THR A 309 3.15 -9.26 19.42
N ILE A 310 3.78 -8.10 19.48
CA ILE A 310 3.79 -7.13 18.39
C ILE A 310 5.13 -7.21 17.65
N ASN A 311 5.08 -7.38 16.32
CA ASN A 311 6.28 -7.44 15.47
C ASN A 311 6.21 -6.36 14.40
N ILE A 312 7.15 -5.43 14.44
CA ILE A 312 7.31 -4.35 13.46
C ILE A 312 8.72 -4.46 12.90
N PHE A 313 8.84 -4.96 11.67
CA PHE A 313 10.14 -5.25 11.12
C PHE A 313 10.30 -4.82 9.67
N HIS A 314 11.49 -4.37 9.30
CA HIS A 314 11.83 -3.97 7.92
C HIS A 314 10.86 -2.92 7.39
N ASN A 315 10.54 -1.88 8.15
CA ASN A 315 9.70 -0.77 7.68
C ASN A 315 10.52 0.51 7.58
N THR A 316 10.13 1.40 6.66
CA THR A 316 10.71 2.74 6.55
C THR A 316 9.71 3.77 7.04
N PHE A 317 10.05 4.48 8.12
CA PHE A 317 9.32 5.62 8.65
C PHE A 317 10.09 6.89 8.28
N ALA A 318 9.57 7.66 7.34
CA ALA A 318 10.26 8.83 6.80
C ALA A 318 9.36 10.08 6.83
N SER A 319 9.91 11.24 7.21
CA SER A 319 9.23 12.54 7.08
C SER A 319 7.87 12.68 7.78
N ASN A 320 7.52 11.76 8.67
CA ASN A 320 6.33 11.88 9.51
C ASN A 320 6.54 12.96 10.58
N THR A 321 5.46 13.49 11.16
CA THR A 321 5.61 14.49 12.25
C THR A 321 6.44 13.95 13.43
N SER A 322 6.36 12.65 13.70
CA SER A 322 7.22 11.86 14.60
C SER A 322 7.18 10.42 14.10
N GLY A 323 8.09 9.54 14.51
CA GLY A 323 8.05 8.13 14.11
C GLY A 323 6.99 7.35 14.89
N ILE A 324 7.42 6.48 15.81
CA ILE A 324 6.53 5.60 16.60
C ILE A 324 6.46 6.03 18.07
N LEU A 325 5.25 5.99 18.65
CA LEU A 325 5.08 5.90 20.09
C LEU A 325 4.64 4.47 20.45
N VAL A 326 5.42 3.81 21.31
CA VAL A 326 5.07 2.51 21.90
C VAL A 326 4.66 2.72 23.36
N SER A 327 3.50 2.20 23.74
CA SER A 327 3.06 2.14 25.14
C SER A 327 2.66 0.72 25.45
N SER A 328 3.34 0.08 26.39
CA SER A 328 3.17 -1.35 26.63
C SER A 328 3.17 -1.67 28.12
N LEU A 329 2.31 -2.60 28.53
CA LEU A 329 2.18 -3.07 29.91
C LEU A 329 2.37 -4.58 29.92
N ASP A 330 3.43 -5.04 30.58
CA ASP A 330 3.80 -6.45 30.79
C ASP A 330 3.99 -7.34 29.55
N HIS A 331 3.95 -6.79 28.32
CA HIS A 331 4.07 -7.55 27.08
C HIS A 331 5.08 -6.96 26.11
N PRO A 332 5.86 -7.79 25.38
CA PRO A 332 6.96 -7.30 24.55
C PRO A 332 6.49 -6.72 23.21
N VAL A 333 7.22 -5.71 22.75
CA VAL A 333 7.11 -5.16 21.39
C VAL A 333 8.47 -5.29 20.72
N PHE A 334 8.51 -5.87 19.53
CA PHE A 334 9.74 -6.09 18.77
C PHE A 334 9.82 -5.12 17.59
N LEU A 335 10.85 -4.28 17.59
CA LEU A 335 11.23 -3.41 16.49
C LEU A 335 12.53 -3.92 15.89
N THR A 336 12.51 -4.41 14.65
CA THR A 336 13.69 -5.02 14.01
C THR A 336 13.90 -4.58 12.58
N GLY A 337 15.10 -4.12 12.21
CA GLY A 337 15.38 -3.81 10.80
C GLY A 337 14.66 -2.57 10.29
N ASN A 338 14.20 -1.63 11.13
CA ASN A 338 13.45 -0.46 10.66
C ASN A 338 14.34 0.76 10.44
N ILE A 339 13.93 1.66 9.55
CA ILE A 339 14.51 3.01 9.40
C ILE A 339 13.55 4.05 9.97
N PHE A 340 14.07 4.98 10.77
CA PHE A 340 13.37 6.18 11.24
C PHE A 340 14.19 7.42 10.90
N THR A 341 13.63 8.32 10.07
CA THR A 341 14.38 9.48 9.59
C THR A 341 13.49 10.64 9.14
N GLY A 342 14.03 11.86 9.20
CA GLY A 342 13.37 13.06 8.71
C GLY A 342 12.17 13.50 9.55
N HIS A 343 12.03 13.00 10.76
CA HIS A 343 10.94 13.35 11.67
C HIS A 343 11.18 14.71 12.35
N ALA A 344 10.11 15.49 12.54
CA ALA A 344 10.21 16.74 13.30
C ALA A 344 10.29 16.49 14.82
N GLY A 345 9.55 15.49 15.30
CA GLY A 345 9.62 14.98 16.67
C GLY A 345 10.43 13.68 16.76
N PRO A 346 10.31 12.95 17.88
CA PRO A 346 11.11 11.74 18.12
C PRO A 346 10.92 10.65 17.06
N ASP A 347 11.97 9.90 16.78
CA ASP A 347 11.91 8.74 15.88
C ASP A 347 11.15 7.58 16.53
N CYS A 348 11.44 7.34 17.80
CA CYS A 348 10.78 6.32 18.58
C CYS A 348 10.75 6.74 20.04
N THR A 349 9.59 6.66 20.68
CA THR A 349 9.44 6.83 22.14
C THR A 349 8.73 5.65 22.73
N SER A 350 9.10 5.25 23.94
CA SER A 350 8.48 4.16 24.66
C SER A 350 8.02 4.59 26.05
N ASN A 351 6.79 4.21 26.40
CA ASN A 351 6.22 4.30 27.74
C ASN A 351 6.01 2.87 28.24
N GLU A 352 7.04 2.32 28.87
CA GLU A 352 7.02 0.96 29.41
C GLU A 352 6.43 0.96 30.83
N PHE A 353 5.45 0.11 31.06
CA PHE A 353 4.86 -0.12 32.38
C PHE A 353 5.09 -1.58 32.82
N GLY A 354 5.27 -1.79 34.13
CA GLY A 354 5.45 -3.12 34.70
C GLY A 354 6.76 -3.79 34.25
N THR A 355 6.68 -5.02 33.73
CA THR A 355 7.82 -5.80 33.21
C THR A 355 7.94 -5.76 31.69
N SER A 356 7.19 -4.87 31.01
CA SER A 356 7.25 -4.76 29.55
C SER A 356 8.66 -4.38 29.08
N THR A 357 9.05 -4.87 27.90
CA THR A 357 10.27 -4.46 27.21
C THR A 357 9.97 -4.13 25.75
N VAL A 358 10.43 -2.97 25.30
CA VAL A 358 10.53 -2.67 23.87
C VAL A 358 11.90 -3.18 23.39
N SER A 359 11.88 -4.27 22.65
CA SER A 359 13.08 -4.87 22.08
C SER A 359 13.42 -4.21 20.76
N VAL A 360 14.46 -3.38 20.75
CA VAL A 360 15.01 -2.72 19.57
C VAL A 360 16.28 -3.42 19.11
N GLN A 361 16.30 -3.88 17.87
CA GLN A 361 17.46 -4.55 17.26
C GLN A 361 17.59 -4.16 15.80
N PHE A 362 18.81 -3.92 15.32
CA PHE A 362 19.06 -3.60 13.91
C PHE A 362 18.16 -2.48 13.37
N ASN A 363 17.90 -1.42 14.12
CA ASN A 363 17.16 -0.27 13.61
C ASN A 363 18.09 0.91 13.40
N LEU A 364 17.78 1.71 12.37
CA LEU A 364 18.41 2.98 12.09
C LEU A 364 17.56 4.11 12.63
N PHE A 365 18.13 4.90 13.53
CA PHE A 365 17.53 6.11 14.07
C PHE A 365 18.39 7.31 13.74
N GLN A 366 17.76 8.40 13.30
CA GLN A 366 18.40 9.72 13.25
C GLN A 366 18.55 10.32 14.66
N GLY A 367 17.65 9.98 15.57
CA GLY A 367 17.69 10.34 16.99
C GLY A 367 18.58 9.42 17.83
N THR A 368 18.69 9.76 19.12
CA THR A 368 19.46 9.00 20.11
C THR A 368 18.68 8.85 21.41
N SER A 369 19.04 7.86 22.24
CA SER A 369 18.50 7.69 23.59
C SER A 369 16.96 7.65 23.61
N SER A 370 16.29 8.53 24.37
CA SER A 370 14.82 8.55 24.47
C SER A 370 14.12 8.86 23.14
N ASN A 371 14.82 9.48 22.17
CA ASN A 371 14.28 9.72 20.84
C ASN A 371 14.39 8.49 19.92
N ALA A 372 15.04 7.43 20.38
CA ALA A 372 15.24 6.16 19.68
C ALA A 372 14.75 4.97 20.52
N CYS A 373 13.67 5.15 21.30
CA CYS A 373 13.13 4.14 22.21
C CYS A 373 14.15 3.59 23.23
N GLY A 374 15.14 4.40 23.61
CA GLY A 374 16.22 4.00 24.51
C GLY A 374 17.33 3.19 23.83
N ALA A 375 17.32 3.05 22.50
CA ALA A 375 18.38 2.38 21.76
C ALA A 375 19.74 3.06 22.04
N ALA A 376 20.77 2.22 22.21
CA ALA A 376 22.15 2.63 22.30
C ALA A 376 22.88 2.27 21.01
N ASP A 377 23.76 3.16 20.56
CA ASP A 377 24.53 2.97 19.34
C ASP A 377 25.39 1.69 19.39
N GLY A 378 25.38 0.92 18.31
CA GLY A 378 26.09 -0.36 18.18
C GLY A 378 25.52 -1.51 19.03
N ALA A 379 24.63 -1.24 19.99
CA ALA A 379 24.01 -2.28 20.80
C ALA A 379 22.92 -3.00 20.00
N ASN A 380 22.98 -4.34 19.96
CA ASN A 380 22.06 -5.20 19.18
C ASN A 380 21.95 -4.79 17.70
N GLY A 381 23.04 -4.28 17.11
CA GLY A 381 23.06 -3.83 15.72
C GLY A 381 22.27 -2.55 15.44
N ASN A 382 21.76 -1.85 16.46
CA ASN A 382 21.11 -0.55 16.24
C ASN A 382 22.16 0.51 15.88
N VAL A 383 21.77 1.40 14.98
CA VAL A 383 22.54 2.60 14.61
C VAL A 383 21.73 3.81 15.05
N THR A 384 22.31 4.66 15.88
CA THR A 384 21.66 5.89 16.36
C THR A 384 22.46 7.10 15.92
N ASN A 385 21.81 8.26 15.70
CA ASN A 385 22.42 9.38 14.98
C ASN A 385 22.98 8.96 13.60
N GLY A 386 22.33 7.98 12.97
CA GLY A 386 22.75 7.41 11.70
C GLY A 386 22.22 8.19 10.50
N ILE A 387 22.85 7.95 9.35
CA ILE A 387 22.57 8.59 8.08
C ILE A 387 21.74 7.63 7.22
N ALA A 388 20.42 7.84 7.18
CA ALA A 388 19.54 7.02 6.35
C ALA A 388 19.72 7.24 4.84
N ASN A 389 20.13 8.44 4.42
CA ASN A 389 20.35 8.83 3.02
C ASN A 389 19.31 8.26 2.04
N LEU A 390 18.06 8.68 2.20
CA LEU A 390 16.95 8.18 1.39
C LEU A 390 16.69 9.07 0.17
N ALA A 391 16.35 8.43 -0.96
CA ALA A 391 15.74 9.14 -2.08
C ALA A 391 14.34 9.65 -1.71
N PRO A 392 13.80 10.68 -2.40
CA PRO A 392 12.40 11.06 -2.27
C PRO A 392 11.46 9.86 -2.50
N LEU A 393 10.24 9.93 -1.95
CA LEU A 393 9.23 8.90 -2.17
C LEU A 393 8.95 8.78 -3.67
N GLY A 394 9.09 7.59 -4.22
CA GLY A 394 9.03 7.36 -5.66
C GLY A 394 8.80 5.91 -6.04
N ASP A 395 8.68 5.67 -7.35
CA ASP A 395 8.53 4.33 -7.90
C ASP A 395 9.91 3.65 -8.03
N ASN A 396 10.19 2.76 -7.08
CA ASN A 396 11.42 1.97 -7.06
C ASN A 396 11.18 0.51 -7.49
N GLY A 397 10.11 0.26 -8.27
CA GLY A 397 9.83 -1.03 -8.92
C GLY A 397 8.90 -1.96 -8.14
N GLY A 398 8.33 -1.51 -7.03
CA GLY A 398 7.37 -2.27 -6.26
C GLY A 398 5.91 -1.95 -6.61
N PRO A 399 4.94 -2.67 -6.03
CA PRO A 399 3.52 -2.37 -6.19
C PRO A 399 3.09 -1.05 -5.52
N THR A 400 3.92 -0.46 -4.66
CA THR A 400 3.68 0.81 -3.99
C THR A 400 4.94 1.68 -3.99
N LEU A 401 4.79 2.99 -3.83
CA LEU A 401 5.93 3.91 -3.77
C LEU A 401 6.74 3.67 -2.49
N THR A 402 8.07 3.72 -2.61
CA THR A 402 9.02 3.58 -1.50
C THR A 402 10.01 4.73 -1.45
N HIS A 403 10.77 4.80 -0.37
CA HIS A 403 12.03 5.52 -0.36
C HIS A 403 13.16 4.56 -0.75
N ASP A 404 13.94 4.93 -1.76
CA ASP A 404 15.15 4.16 -2.12
C ASP A 404 16.30 4.47 -1.17
N LEU A 405 17.19 3.51 -0.98
CA LEU A 405 18.45 3.69 -0.26
C LEU A 405 19.47 4.27 -1.24
N LEU A 406 20.09 5.40 -0.89
CA LEU A 406 21.16 5.99 -1.69
C LEU A 406 22.54 5.52 -1.20
N PRO A 407 23.55 5.49 -2.08
CA PRO A 407 24.92 5.15 -1.70
C PRO A 407 25.42 5.92 -0.47
N GLY A 408 26.01 5.20 0.49
CA GLY A 408 26.47 5.77 1.77
C GLY A 408 25.40 5.87 2.85
N SER A 409 24.26 5.18 2.69
CA SER A 409 23.30 4.96 3.77
C SER A 409 23.86 3.97 4.80
N ASP A 410 23.68 4.27 6.08
CA ASP A 410 23.98 3.34 7.19
C ASP A 410 22.95 2.20 7.30
N ALA A 411 21.92 2.17 6.44
CA ALA A 411 20.95 1.08 6.39
C ALA A 411 21.39 -0.11 5.56
N ILE A 412 22.35 0.11 4.65
CA ILE A 412 22.81 -0.91 3.70
C ILE A 412 23.60 -1.98 4.46
N ASP A 413 23.32 -3.25 4.18
CA ASP A 413 23.98 -4.45 4.72
C ASP A 413 24.09 -4.48 6.25
N SER A 414 23.11 -3.92 6.94
CA SER A 414 23.25 -3.64 8.37
C SER A 414 22.46 -4.58 9.28
N VAL A 415 21.73 -5.54 8.71
CA VAL A 415 20.91 -6.49 9.46
C VAL A 415 21.47 -7.91 9.33
N SER A 416 21.96 -8.47 10.44
CA SER A 416 22.62 -9.79 10.47
C SER A 416 21.66 -10.99 10.60
N VAL A 417 20.52 -10.97 9.92
CA VAL A 417 19.59 -12.11 9.88
C VAL A 417 19.62 -12.82 8.53
N ARG A 418 19.58 -14.16 8.57
CA ARG A 418 19.26 -14.99 7.40
C ARG A 418 17.87 -14.65 6.92
N ALA A 419 17.80 -14.01 5.77
CA ALA A 419 16.58 -13.51 5.21
C ALA A 419 15.62 -14.62 4.75
N THR A 420 14.42 -14.62 5.34
CA THR A 420 13.28 -15.43 4.88
C THR A 420 12.11 -14.55 4.46
N TYR A 421 12.37 -13.26 4.27
CA TYR A 421 11.39 -12.21 4.12
C TYR A 421 11.59 -11.45 2.79
N GLN A 422 10.55 -10.78 2.30
CA GLN A 422 10.57 -10.05 1.03
C GLN A 422 10.43 -8.55 1.27
N ASP A 423 11.24 -7.73 0.60
CA ASP A 423 11.14 -6.28 0.64
C ASP A 423 9.81 -5.77 0.06
N GLN A 424 9.62 -4.44 -0.01
CA GLN A 424 8.36 -3.85 -0.50
C GLN A 424 8.05 -4.23 -1.96
N ARG A 425 9.03 -4.63 -2.76
CA ARG A 425 8.86 -5.06 -4.15
C ARG A 425 8.53 -6.54 -4.28
N GLY A 426 8.68 -7.32 -3.21
CA GLY A 426 8.59 -8.77 -3.25
C GLY A 426 9.93 -9.46 -3.48
N VAL A 427 11.04 -8.70 -3.55
CA VAL A 427 12.41 -9.25 -3.69
C VAL A 427 12.82 -9.86 -2.36
N ARG A 428 13.45 -11.05 -2.38
CA ARG A 428 13.92 -11.68 -1.14
C ARG A 428 15.06 -10.84 -0.58
N VAL A 429 14.91 -10.45 0.68
CA VAL A 429 15.91 -9.73 1.48
C VAL A 429 17.16 -10.62 1.62
N GLY A 430 18.34 -10.06 1.93
CA GLY A 430 19.60 -10.80 2.11
C GLY A 430 20.16 -11.40 0.82
N GLN A 431 19.68 -10.95 -0.34
CA GLN A 431 20.37 -11.08 -1.61
C GLN A 431 21.12 -9.77 -1.82
N ASP A 432 22.25 -9.60 -1.14
CA ASP A 432 23.15 -8.46 -1.34
C ASP A 432 23.66 -8.47 -2.80
N TYR A 433 23.48 -7.33 -3.48
CA TYR A 433 23.82 -7.08 -4.88
C TYR A 433 24.98 -6.08 -5.06
N ASP A 434 25.61 -5.62 -3.97
CA ASP A 434 26.52 -4.47 -4.01
C ASP A 434 27.94 -4.68 -3.47
N ASN A 435 28.39 -5.91 -3.20
CA ASN A 435 29.81 -6.31 -3.13
C ASN A 435 30.76 -5.33 -2.39
N LEU A 436 30.39 -4.90 -1.18
CA LEU A 436 31.26 -4.11 -0.30
C LEU A 436 31.82 -4.88 0.91
N ALA A 437 31.89 -6.22 0.90
CA ALA A 437 32.86 -7.01 1.67
C ALA A 437 32.74 -8.50 1.37
N PRO A 438 33.83 -9.30 1.47
CA PRO A 438 33.67 -10.74 1.59
C PRO A 438 33.07 -11.01 2.97
N PHE A 439 32.04 -11.86 3.07
CA PHE A 439 31.15 -12.05 4.25
C PHE A 439 30.13 -10.91 4.33
N ASN A 440 28.81 -11.08 4.20
CA ASN A 440 27.87 -12.18 4.43
C ASN A 440 26.49 -11.71 3.88
N ASP A 441 25.52 -12.61 3.64
CA ASP A 441 24.12 -12.31 3.25
C ASP A 441 23.39 -11.40 4.27
N LEU A 442 23.82 -10.14 4.39
CA LEU A 442 23.25 -9.14 5.28
C LEU A 442 22.08 -8.48 4.55
N ALA A 443 21.06 -8.18 5.33
CA ALA A 443 19.87 -7.54 4.85
C ALA A 443 19.94 -6.04 5.13
N ASP A 444 19.23 -5.25 4.34
CA ASP A 444 19.11 -3.83 4.62
C ASP A 444 18.10 -3.57 5.74
N MET A 445 18.32 -2.47 6.45
CA MET A 445 17.28 -1.88 7.26
C MET A 445 16.26 -1.19 6.35
N GLY A 446 14.99 -1.22 6.75
CA GLY A 446 13.91 -0.51 6.08
C GLY A 446 13.06 -1.38 5.18
N ALA A 447 12.17 -0.72 4.43
CA ALA A 447 11.17 -1.37 3.59
C ALA A 447 11.73 -1.92 2.28
N LEU A 448 12.89 -1.44 1.84
CA LEU A 448 13.49 -1.75 0.56
C LEU A 448 14.85 -2.40 0.78
N GLU A 449 15.15 -3.44 0.00
CA GLU A 449 16.53 -3.91 -0.18
C GLU A 449 17.19 -3.06 -1.28
N HIS A 450 18.33 -2.45 -1.00
CA HIS A 450 19.12 -1.78 -2.01
C HIS A 450 19.57 -2.80 -3.06
N ILE A 451 19.36 -2.46 -4.32
CA ILE A 451 19.92 -3.22 -5.44
C ILE A 451 20.74 -2.22 -6.22
N ARG A 452 22.01 -2.54 -6.48
CA ARG A 452 22.82 -1.74 -7.40
C ARG A 452 22.26 -1.89 -8.81
N ILE A 453 21.61 -0.83 -9.30
CA ILE A 453 21.01 -0.76 -10.63
C ILE A 453 21.85 0.17 -11.51
N ASP A 454 22.41 -0.37 -12.59
CA ASP A 454 23.13 0.42 -13.59
C ASP A 454 22.13 0.89 -14.68
N LYS A 455 21.95 2.21 -14.81
CA LYS A 455 21.02 2.77 -15.81
C LYS A 455 21.68 2.86 -17.17
N ILE A 456 21.12 2.17 -18.16
CA ILE A 456 21.57 2.21 -19.54
C ILE A 456 20.54 2.99 -20.38
N SER A 457 20.99 4.08 -20.99
CA SER A 457 20.13 4.99 -21.77
C SER A 457 20.60 5.20 -23.21
N GLN A 458 21.73 4.59 -23.57
CA GLN A 458 22.37 4.68 -24.89
C GLN A 458 23.25 3.45 -25.11
N ASN A 459 23.70 3.25 -26.35
CA ASN A 459 24.60 2.14 -26.68
C ASN A 459 25.82 2.17 -25.76
N THR A 460 26.09 1.04 -25.10
CA THR A 460 27.12 0.92 -24.08
C THR A 460 27.72 -0.47 -24.14
N ASN A 461 29.04 -0.54 -24.03
CA ASN A 461 29.80 -1.77 -23.91
C ASN A 461 30.83 -1.58 -22.81
N GLU A 462 30.74 -2.36 -21.74
CA GLU A 462 31.72 -2.33 -20.65
C GLU A 462 32.13 -3.74 -20.26
N SER A 463 33.33 -3.84 -19.69
CA SER A 463 33.96 -5.12 -19.33
C SER A 463 34.26 -5.21 -17.85
N GLY A 464 34.31 -6.46 -17.35
CA GLY A 464 34.88 -6.77 -16.04
C GLY A 464 33.92 -6.61 -14.86
N LEU A 465 32.62 -6.80 -15.08
CA LEU A 465 31.69 -7.05 -13.97
C LEU A 465 31.85 -8.49 -13.49
N GLU A 466 31.48 -8.77 -12.24
CA GLU A 466 31.71 -10.07 -11.62
C GLU A 466 30.52 -10.52 -10.77
N ILE A 467 29.98 -11.70 -11.06
CA ILE A 467 29.13 -12.51 -10.18
C ILE A 467 30.06 -13.34 -9.28
N ALA A 468 30.41 -12.79 -8.13
CA ALA A 468 31.34 -13.34 -7.13
C ALA A 468 30.65 -14.26 -6.10
N THR A 469 29.32 -14.23 -5.98
CA THR A 469 28.56 -15.12 -5.07
C THR A 469 27.35 -15.77 -5.76
N ALA A 470 26.90 -16.91 -5.23
CA ALA A 470 25.80 -17.69 -5.80
C ALA A 470 24.44 -16.98 -5.74
N SER A 471 24.30 -15.96 -4.91
CA SER A 471 23.11 -15.12 -4.76
C SER A 471 23.20 -13.81 -5.57
N GLN A 472 24.39 -13.42 -6.02
CA GLN A 472 24.62 -12.17 -6.73
C GLN A 472 23.96 -12.17 -8.11
N GLN A 473 23.40 -11.02 -8.46
CA GLN A 473 22.85 -10.70 -9.77
C GLN A 473 23.21 -9.24 -10.11
N TYR A 474 23.33 -8.91 -11.39
CA TYR A 474 23.39 -7.52 -11.85
C TYR A 474 22.08 -7.12 -12.49
N VAL A 475 21.62 -5.90 -12.22
CA VAL A 475 20.40 -5.36 -12.82
C VAL A 475 20.73 -4.12 -13.63
N PHE A 476 20.46 -4.18 -14.93
CA PHE A 476 20.53 -3.02 -15.82
C PHE A 476 19.12 -2.46 -16.04
N GLU A 477 18.94 -1.18 -15.72
CA GLU A 477 17.68 -0.46 -15.95
C GLU A 477 17.70 0.27 -17.28
N VAL A 478 16.71 -0.02 -18.11
CA VAL A 478 16.57 0.53 -19.45
C VAL A 478 15.18 1.14 -19.62
N GLU A 479 15.12 2.44 -19.91
CA GLU A 479 13.86 3.10 -20.28
C GLU A 479 13.67 3.01 -21.81
N LEU A 480 12.58 2.39 -22.24
CA LEU A 480 12.24 2.23 -23.65
C LEU A 480 10.93 2.92 -23.98
N LYS A 481 10.88 3.57 -25.14
CA LYS A 481 9.63 4.05 -25.73
C LYS A 481 8.93 2.92 -26.48
N LYS A 482 7.61 2.99 -26.58
CA LYS A 482 6.83 2.06 -27.42
C LYS A 482 7.42 1.97 -28.83
N GLY A 483 7.76 0.75 -29.25
CA GLY A 483 8.34 0.42 -30.54
C GLY A 483 9.86 0.53 -30.61
N GLN A 484 10.52 1.07 -29.58
CA GLN A 484 11.98 1.08 -29.48
C GLN A 484 12.48 -0.34 -29.24
N ARG A 485 13.61 -0.67 -29.87
CA ARG A 485 14.28 -1.95 -29.71
C ARG A 485 15.59 -1.78 -28.95
N VAL A 486 15.88 -2.75 -28.10
CA VAL A 486 17.18 -2.95 -27.46
C VAL A 486 17.63 -4.39 -27.65
N THR A 487 18.91 -4.58 -27.88
CA THR A 487 19.59 -5.86 -27.79
C THR A 487 20.52 -5.79 -26.60
N ALA A 488 20.29 -6.62 -25.60
CA ALA A 488 21.16 -6.74 -24.42
C ALA A 488 21.92 -8.06 -24.53
N SER A 489 23.24 -8.01 -24.48
CA SER A 489 24.10 -9.18 -24.49
C SER A 489 25.05 -9.16 -23.31
N ILE A 490 25.35 -10.34 -22.79
CA ILE A 490 26.46 -10.55 -21.86
C ILE A 490 27.41 -11.58 -22.43
N PHE A 491 28.70 -11.43 -22.12
CA PHE A 491 29.77 -12.30 -22.60
C PHE A 491 30.59 -12.77 -21.41
N PHE A 492 30.79 -14.08 -21.30
CA PHE A 492 31.53 -14.70 -20.21
C PHE A 492 32.18 -15.99 -20.70
N THR A 493 33.04 -16.59 -19.88
CA THR A 493 33.63 -17.90 -20.21
C THR A 493 32.82 -18.98 -19.49
N HIS A 494 31.97 -19.73 -20.19
CA HIS A 494 31.09 -20.76 -19.59
C HIS A 494 31.88 -21.77 -18.75
N GLY A 495 33.13 -22.08 -19.13
CA GLY A 495 34.01 -22.97 -18.35
C GLY A 495 34.34 -22.51 -16.93
N ASP A 496 34.17 -21.22 -16.62
CA ASP A 496 34.38 -20.64 -15.29
C ASP A 496 33.10 -20.58 -14.45
N GLY A 497 31.93 -20.68 -15.10
CA GLY A 497 30.60 -20.67 -14.49
C GLY A 497 29.55 -20.14 -15.46
N ASP A 498 28.37 -20.72 -15.47
CA ASP A 498 27.32 -20.39 -16.43
C ASP A 498 26.46 -19.22 -15.94
N LEU A 499 26.30 -18.18 -16.76
CA LEU A 499 25.47 -17.02 -16.41
C LEU A 499 24.27 -16.92 -17.36
N ASP A 500 23.11 -16.62 -16.80
CA ASP A 500 21.85 -16.44 -17.51
C ASP A 500 21.48 -14.94 -17.57
N LEU A 501 20.69 -14.56 -18.57
CA LEU A 501 20.13 -13.22 -18.75
C LEU A 501 18.59 -13.29 -18.74
N ARG A 502 17.94 -12.44 -17.94
CA ARG A 502 16.47 -12.37 -17.86
C ARG A 502 15.96 -10.94 -17.98
N LEU A 503 14.90 -10.75 -18.76
CA LEU A 503 14.21 -9.48 -18.93
C LEU A 503 12.84 -9.49 -18.26
N ILE A 504 12.55 -8.45 -17.48
CA ILE A 504 11.22 -8.17 -16.91
C ILE A 504 10.85 -6.69 -17.12
N ALA A 505 9.55 -6.38 -17.09
CA ALA A 505 9.11 -4.99 -17.00
C ALA A 505 9.09 -4.57 -15.53
N LYS A 506 9.60 -3.38 -15.21
CA LYS A 506 9.63 -2.86 -13.83
C LYS A 506 8.23 -2.78 -13.20
N LYS A 507 7.21 -2.54 -14.02
CA LYS A 507 5.80 -2.47 -13.58
C LYS A 507 5.19 -3.83 -13.20
N ASP A 508 5.82 -4.94 -13.55
CA ASP A 508 5.35 -6.29 -13.27
C ASP A 508 6.55 -7.22 -13.02
N LEU A 509 7.05 -7.18 -11.78
CA LEU A 509 8.23 -7.95 -11.39
C LEU A 509 8.00 -9.47 -11.35
N SER A 510 6.73 -9.90 -11.36
CA SER A 510 6.38 -11.32 -11.31
C SER A 510 6.47 -11.99 -12.69
N ASN A 511 6.33 -11.21 -13.75
CA ASN A 511 6.25 -11.70 -15.10
C ASN A 511 7.59 -11.57 -15.83
N THR A 512 8.12 -12.71 -16.28
CA THR A 512 9.31 -12.73 -17.12
C THR A 512 8.93 -12.53 -18.58
N ILE A 513 9.50 -11.51 -19.21
CA ILE A 513 9.26 -11.19 -20.63
C ILE A 513 10.10 -12.10 -21.52
N ALA A 514 11.38 -12.23 -21.21
CA ALA A 514 12.32 -13.05 -21.97
C ALA A 514 13.42 -13.59 -21.04
N ILE A 515 13.97 -14.74 -21.41
CA ILE A 515 15.13 -15.37 -20.78
C ILE A 515 16.05 -15.82 -21.90
N SER A 516 17.34 -15.66 -21.69
CA SER A 516 18.42 -16.33 -22.40
C SER A 516 19.19 -17.13 -21.35
N ASP A 517 19.08 -18.45 -21.41
CA ASP A 517 19.58 -19.42 -20.42
C ASP A 517 20.38 -20.56 -21.11
N SER A 518 21.16 -20.19 -22.12
CA SER A 518 22.01 -21.14 -22.83
C SER A 518 23.25 -21.51 -22.00
N ALA A 519 24.03 -22.47 -22.50
CA ALA A 519 25.33 -22.83 -21.93
C ALA A 519 26.49 -22.31 -22.80
N ASP A 520 26.20 -21.35 -23.69
CA ASP A 520 27.19 -20.72 -24.54
C ASP A 520 27.93 -19.62 -23.77
N ASN A 521 29.03 -19.11 -24.34
CA ASN A 521 29.80 -18.00 -23.75
C ASN A 521 29.08 -16.63 -23.90
N GLN A 522 27.84 -16.63 -24.38
CA GLN A 522 27.06 -15.42 -24.64
C GLN A 522 25.58 -15.67 -24.37
N GLU A 523 24.97 -14.82 -23.55
CA GLU A 523 23.52 -14.70 -23.48
C GLU A 523 23.07 -13.41 -24.14
N SER A 524 21.95 -13.44 -24.87
CA SER A 524 21.45 -12.28 -25.60
C SER A 524 19.93 -12.23 -25.68
N ILE A 525 19.37 -11.07 -25.38
CA ILE A 525 17.93 -10.79 -25.50
C ILE A 525 17.74 -9.60 -26.45
N GLU A 526 17.09 -9.84 -27.58
CA GLU A 526 16.54 -8.81 -28.47
C GLU A 526 15.09 -8.52 -28.08
N PHE A 527 14.78 -7.28 -27.71
CA PHE A 527 13.47 -6.89 -27.22
C PHE A 527 12.97 -5.60 -27.87
N SER A 528 11.72 -5.61 -28.34
CA SER A 528 11.01 -4.41 -28.82
C SER A 528 9.85 -4.08 -27.88
N ALA A 529 9.88 -2.89 -27.28
CA ALA A 529 8.93 -2.50 -26.27
C ALA A 529 7.51 -2.33 -26.85
N SER A 530 6.52 -3.08 -26.34
CA SER A 530 5.12 -2.98 -26.78
C SER A 530 4.40 -1.73 -26.26
N GLU A 531 4.97 -1.11 -25.23
CA GLU A 531 4.53 0.12 -24.57
C GLU A 531 5.76 0.89 -24.07
N SER A 532 5.60 2.17 -23.73
CA SER A 532 6.69 2.91 -23.08
C SER A 532 6.79 2.51 -21.62
N GLY A 533 8.00 2.30 -21.12
CA GLY A 533 8.22 1.91 -19.74
C GLY A 533 9.67 1.60 -19.41
N VAL A 534 9.88 1.20 -18.16
CA VAL A 534 11.19 0.82 -17.65
C VAL A 534 11.28 -0.70 -17.60
N TYR A 535 12.40 -1.23 -18.07
CA TYR A 535 12.68 -2.64 -18.20
C TYR A 535 13.99 -2.98 -17.48
N TRP A 536 14.03 -4.13 -16.82
CA TRP A 536 15.17 -4.58 -16.05
C TRP A 536 15.74 -5.86 -16.65
N PHE A 537 17.04 -5.83 -16.97
CA PHE A 537 17.83 -6.97 -17.43
C PHE A 537 18.67 -7.50 -16.27
N TYR A 538 18.37 -8.73 -15.85
CA TYR A 538 19.02 -9.44 -14.76
C TYR A 538 20.09 -10.38 -15.32
N VAL A 539 21.33 -10.23 -14.86
CA VAL A 539 22.41 -11.21 -15.07
C VAL A 539 22.57 -12.01 -13.78
N TYR A 540 22.54 -13.34 -13.85
CA TYR A 540 22.64 -14.19 -12.66
C TYR A 540 23.30 -15.52 -12.99
N GLY A 541 23.91 -16.18 -11.99
CA GLY A 541 24.52 -17.49 -12.19
C GLY A 541 23.52 -18.65 -12.24
N TYR A 542 23.62 -19.52 -13.25
CA TYR A 542 22.84 -20.75 -13.33
C TYR A 542 23.18 -21.65 -12.13
N THR A 543 22.16 -21.99 -11.33
CA THR A 543 22.33 -22.75 -10.08
C THR A 543 23.36 -22.15 -9.09
N GLY A 544 23.57 -20.83 -9.16
CA GLY A 544 24.53 -20.12 -8.31
C GLY A 544 25.99 -20.17 -8.80
N ALA A 545 26.20 -20.39 -10.10
CA ALA A 545 27.51 -20.28 -10.71
C ALA A 545 28.08 -18.85 -10.59
N LEU A 546 29.41 -18.75 -10.58
CA LEU A 546 30.17 -17.51 -10.42
C LEU A 546 30.90 -17.22 -11.72
N ASN A 547 30.97 -15.97 -12.15
CA ASN A 547 31.79 -15.62 -13.31
C ASN A 547 32.01 -14.11 -13.42
N THR A 548 33.08 -13.73 -14.10
CA THR A 548 33.20 -12.38 -14.66
C THR A 548 32.51 -12.30 -16.00
N PHE A 549 31.85 -11.18 -16.29
CA PHE A 549 31.19 -10.95 -17.55
C PHE A 549 31.39 -9.52 -18.05
N ASP A 550 31.33 -9.40 -19.37
CA ASP A 550 31.24 -8.15 -20.10
C ASP A 550 29.80 -8.00 -20.60
N TYR A 551 29.35 -6.78 -20.84
CA TYR A 551 27.99 -6.53 -21.32
C TYR A 551 27.97 -5.54 -22.47
N ASP A 552 26.96 -5.68 -23.32
CA ASP A 552 26.73 -4.85 -24.50
C ASP A 552 25.23 -4.57 -24.64
N PHE A 553 24.87 -3.29 -24.65
CA PHE A 553 23.53 -2.83 -24.95
C PHE A 553 23.55 -2.05 -26.26
N GLU A 554 22.76 -2.49 -27.23
CA GLU A 554 22.56 -1.81 -28.50
C GLU A 554 21.09 -1.39 -28.63
N PHE A 555 20.85 -0.10 -28.89
CA PHE A 555 19.53 0.46 -29.13
C PHE A 555 19.36 0.76 -30.61
N ASP A 556 18.29 0.25 -31.23
CA ASP A 556 17.93 0.67 -32.57
C ASP A 556 17.28 2.07 -32.49
N GLY A 557 18.06 3.11 -32.80
CA GLY A 557 17.52 4.45 -33.03
C GLY A 557 18.35 5.59 -32.45
N ASP A 558 19.46 5.88 -33.13
CA ASP A 558 20.06 7.23 -33.16
C ASP A 558 20.52 7.57 -34.59
N GLU A 559 19.70 7.29 -35.61
CA GLU A 559 19.77 8.13 -36.80
C GLU A 559 19.09 9.46 -36.47
N LEU A 560 19.93 10.46 -36.21
CA LEU A 560 19.60 11.88 -36.22
C LEU A 560 18.59 12.18 -37.34
N CYS A 561 17.34 12.42 -36.98
CA CYS A 561 16.39 13.12 -37.84
C CYS A 561 16.89 14.56 -38.06
N PHE A 562 17.84 14.77 -38.98
CA PHE A 562 18.00 16.08 -39.59
C PHE A 562 16.74 16.37 -40.41
N PRO A 563 16.12 17.55 -40.28
CA PRO A 563 15.06 17.94 -41.20
C PRO A 563 15.66 18.07 -42.61
N VAL A 564 15.36 17.11 -43.48
CA VAL A 564 15.71 17.18 -44.90
C VAL A 564 14.87 18.31 -45.51
N GLY A 565 15.47 19.49 -45.56
CA GLY A 565 14.78 20.72 -45.92
C GLY A 565 15.68 21.86 -46.37
N LYS A 566 16.77 21.58 -47.10
CA LYS A 566 17.38 22.55 -48.04
C LYS A 566 17.89 21.83 -49.29
N THR A 567 17.19 22.02 -50.40
CA THR A 567 17.56 21.57 -51.76
C THR A 567 18.70 22.40 -52.34
N PRO A 568 19.46 21.86 -53.32
CA PRO A 568 19.33 22.43 -54.66
C PRO A 568 19.39 21.43 -55.84
N ARG A 569 18.47 21.67 -56.79
CA ARG A 569 18.53 21.56 -58.26
C ARG A 569 18.30 20.22 -59.00
N ILE A 570 17.14 20.20 -59.71
CA ILE A 570 16.91 19.92 -61.17
C ILE A 570 17.30 18.50 -61.64
N ALA A 571 16.41 17.67 -62.20
CA ALA A 571 15.61 17.94 -63.40
C ALA A 571 14.28 17.17 -63.46
N VAL A 572 13.29 17.82 -64.05
CA VAL A 572 12.05 17.26 -64.58
C VAL A 572 12.35 16.47 -65.84
N VAL A 573 11.79 15.27 -65.98
CA VAL A 573 11.24 14.79 -67.26
C VAL A 573 9.97 14.00 -66.95
N CYS A 574 8.81 14.53 -67.38
CA CYS A 574 7.62 13.73 -67.62
C CYS A 574 7.80 12.93 -68.91
N LEU A 575 7.43 11.66 -68.87
CA LEU A 575 6.49 11.04 -69.82
C LEU A 575 5.62 10.04 -69.05
#